data_AF-A0A1H4CP12-F1
#
_entry.id   AF-A0A1H4CP12-F1
#
_cell.length_a   1.000
_cell.length_b   1.000
_cell.length_c   1.000
_cell.angle_alpha   90.00
_cell.angle_beta   90.00
_cell.angle_gamma   90.00
#
_symmetry.space_group_name_H-M   'P 1'
#
loop_
_entity.id
_entity.type
_entity.pdbx_description
1 polymer ?
#
loop_
_entity_poly.entity_id
_entity_poly.type
_entity_poly.pdbx_seq_one_letter_code
_entity_poly.pdbx_strand_id
1 'polypeptide(L)' 'MKTVAAHEVSNLIQYKGLSPKEALHEVIFNQIGKLGGQGGMILLDKNGNVSWDFNLDGMFRGFKKSSGENVVEMFEQKE' A
#
# COMPACT_ATOMS: atom_id res chain seq x y z
N MET A 1 -7.20 11.63 13.16
CA MET A 1 -6.95 11.00 11.84
C MET A 1 -7.24 12.04 10.77
N LYS A 2 -6.28 12.43 9.91
CA LYS A 2 -6.47 13.57 8.99
C LYS A 2 -6.81 13.17 7.54
N THR A 3 -6.37 12.00 7.06
CA THR A 3 -6.48 11.62 5.64
C THR A 3 -7.44 10.48 5.35
N VAL A 4 -7.94 9.76 6.35
CA VAL A 4 -8.79 8.55 6.16
C VAL A 4 -8.16 7.57 5.14
N ALA A 5 -6.84 7.35 5.26
CA ALA A 5 -5.97 6.79 4.23
C ALA A 5 -6.51 5.53 3.51
N ALA A 6 -6.99 4.52 4.25
CA ALA A 6 -7.49 3.29 3.65
C ALA A 6 -8.73 3.52 2.77
N HIS A 7 -9.62 4.40 3.21
CA HIS A 7 -10.81 4.77 2.43
C HIS A 7 -10.43 5.55 1.18
N GLU A 8 -9.44 6.44 1.29
CA GLU A 8 -8.96 7.20 0.14
C GLU A 8 -8.33 6.30 -0.93
N VAL A 9 -7.52 5.30 -0.54
CA VAL A 9 -7.00 4.30 -1.50
C VAL A 9 -8.15 3.57 -2.21
N SER A 10 -9.18 3.16 -1.46
CA SER A 10 -10.38 2.54 -2.04
C SER A 10 -11.09 3.47 -3.02
N ASN A 11 -11.24 4.75 -2.69
CA ASN A 11 -11.87 5.76 -3.55
C ASN A 11 -11.08 5.99 -4.84
N LEU A 12 -9.76 6.08 -4.77
CA LEU A 12 -8.92 6.28 -5.94
C LEU A 12 -9.02 5.10 -6.91
N ILE A 13 -9.12 3.87 -6.39
CA ILE A 13 -9.35 2.69 -7.23
C ILE A 13 -10.78 2.73 -7.81
N GLN A 14 -11.80 2.93 -6.97
CA GLN A 14 -13.19 2.83 -7.38
C GLN A 14 -13.62 3.94 -8.34
N TYR A 15 -13.23 5.19 -8.07
CA TYR A 15 -13.76 6.35 -8.78
C TYR A 15 -12.77 6.97 -9.77
N LYS A 16 -11.45 6.80 -9.57
CA LYS A 16 -10.44 7.25 -10.54
C LYS A 16 -9.84 6.11 -11.37
N GLY A 17 -10.19 4.85 -11.09
CA GLY A 17 -9.69 3.70 -11.84
C GLY A 17 -8.19 3.47 -11.71
N LEU A 18 -7.56 4.02 -10.66
CA LEU A 18 -6.14 3.80 -10.43
C LEU A 18 -5.87 2.33 -10.10
N SER A 19 -4.70 1.83 -10.50
CA SER A 19 -4.24 0.53 -10.03
C SER A 19 -3.97 0.57 -8.51
N PRO A 20 -4.00 -0.58 -7.82
CA PRO A 20 -3.70 -0.63 -6.40
C PRO A 20 -2.35 0.01 -6.02
N LYS A 21 -1.31 -0.21 -6.82
CA LYS A 21 0.02 0.39 -6.59
C LYS A 21 -0.01 1.90 -6.72
N GLU A 22 -0.63 2.43 -7.78
CA GLU A 22 -0.74 3.89 -7.98
C GLU A 22 -1.56 4.56 -6.86
N ALA A 23 -2.66 3.94 -6.44
CA ALA A 23 -3.50 4.46 -5.36
C ALA A 23 -2.78 4.47 -4.01
N LEU A 24 -2.04 3.39 -3.68
CA LEU A 24 -1.19 3.33 -2.49
C LEU A 24 -0.13 4.43 -2.51
N HIS A 25 0.59 4.56 -3.63
CA HIS A 25 1.65 5.55 -3.78
C HIS A 25 1.12 6.98 -3.62
N GLU A 26 0.00 7.30 -4.27
CA GLU A 26 -0.64 8.61 -4.17
C GLU A 26 -0.99 8.95 -2.71
N VAL A 27 -1.61 8.02 -1.98
CA VAL A 27 -1.98 8.29 -0.60
C VAL A 27 -0.77 8.39 0.32
N ILE A 28 0.22 7.51 0.18
CA ILE A 28 1.36 7.44 1.10
C ILE A 28 2.35 8.58 0.87
N PHE A 29 2.75 8.83 -0.38
CA PHE A 29 3.77 9.81 -0.70
C PHE A 29 3.16 11.19 -0.95
N ASN A 30 2.11 11.26 -1.76
CA ASN A 30 1.58 12.55 -2.23
C ASN A 30 0.55 13.18 -1.31
N GLN A 31 -0.13 12.40 -0.46
CA GLN A 31 -1.05 12.94 0.53
C GLN A 31 -0.45 12.93 1.94
N ILE A 32 -0.14 11.75 2.48
CA ILE A 32 0.39 11.60 3.85
C ILE A 32 1.80 12.20 3.94
N GLY A 33 2.69 11.89 3.00
CA GLY A 33 4.06 12.41 2.97
C GLY A 33 4.13 13.93 2.91
N LYS A 34 3.28 14.58 2.10
CA LYS A 34 3.20 16.06 2.04
C LYS A 34 2.71 16.71 3.33
N LEU A 35 2.01 15.96 4.18
CA LEU A 35 1.60 16.41 5.52
C LEU A 35 2.66 16.12 6.60
N GLY A 36 3.84 15.61 6.21
CA GLY A 36 4.90 15.19 7.13
C GLY A 36 4.63 13.85 7.83
N GLY A 37 3.63 13.09 7.35
CA GLY A 37 3.32 11.77 7.89
C GLY A 37 4.21 10.68 7.30
N GLN A 38 4.52 9.67 8.11
CA GLN A 38 5.25 8.48 7.69
C GLN A 38 4.44 7.22 8.00
N GLY A 39 4.56 6.19 7.17
CA GLY A 39 3.82 4.95 7.32
C GLY A 39 3.92 4.02 6.11
N GLY A 40 3.13 2.96 6.16
CA GLY A 40 2.97 2.00 5.08
C GLY A 40 1.57 1.42 5.08
N MET A 41 1.18 0.80 3.97
CA MET A 41 -0.12 0.15 3.83
C MET A 41 0.03 -1.13 3.01
N ILE A 42 -0.70 -2.16 3.44
CA ILE A 42 -0.88 -3.41 2.70
C ILE A 42 -2.31 -3.44 2.18
N LEU A 43 -2.47 -3.80 0.91
CA LEU A 43 -3.72 -3.89 0.19
C LEU A 43 -3.91 -5.29 -0.37
N LEU A 44 -5.10 -5.84 -0.17
CA LEU A 44 -5.58 -7.06 -0.80
C LEU A 44 -6.77 -6.71 -1.69
N ASP A 45 -6.69 -7.00 -2.99
CA ASP A 45 -7.79 -6.74 -3.91
C ASP A 45 -8.81 -7.88 -3.98
N LYS A 46 -9.93 -7.66 -4.68
CA LYS A 46 -11.00 -8.66 -4.85
C LYS A 46 -10.56 -9.94 -5.59
N ASN A 47 -9.44 -9.91 -6.30
CA ASN A 47 -8.88 -11.04 -7.03
C ASN A 47 -7.83 -11.79 -6.19
N GLY A 48 -7.55 -11.35 -4.97
CA GLY A 48 -6.53 -11.92 -4.10
C GLY A 48 -5.10 -11.44 -4.42
N ASN A 49 -4.95 -10.38 -5.22
CA ASN A 49 -3.64 -9.76 -5.43
C ASN A 49 -3.26 -8.93 -4.22
N VAL A 50 -2.00 -9.05 -3.79
CA VAL A 50 -1.44 -8.29 -2.68
C VAL A 50 -0.56 -7.18 -3.25
N SER A 51 -0.70 -5.98 -2.71
CA SER A 51 0.16 -4.82 -3.01
C SER A 51 0.47 -4.09 -1.72
N TRP A 52 1.61 -3.43 -1.67
CA TRP A 52 1.98 -2.60 -0.53
C TRP A 52 2.86 -1.44 -1.00
N ASP A 53 2.88 -0.39 -0.20
CA ASP A 53 3.82 0.72 -0.37
C ASP A 53 4.07 1.35 1.01
N PHE A 54 5.20 2.05 1.17
CA PHE A 54 5.61 2.67 2.43
C PHE A 54 6.67 3.75 2.21
N ASN A 55 6.62 4.83 3.00
CA ASN A 55 7.59 5.93 2.97
C ASN A 55 8.51 5.95 4.21
N LEU A 56 8.72 4.79 4.80
CA LEU A 56 9.62 4.51 5.92
C LEU A 56 10.90 3.85 5.39
N ASP A 57 11.94 3.80 6.21
CA ASP A 57 13.15 3.03 5.88
C ASP A 57 12.87 1.53 5.73
N GLY A 58 11.77 1.04 6.33
CA GLY A 58 11.28 -0.32 6.18
C GLY A 58 9.87 -0.51 6.73
N MET A 59 9.24 -1.61 6.31
CA MET A 59 7.96 -2.09 6.81
C MET A 59 8.02 -3.61 6.96
N PHE A 60 8.01 -4.10 8.20
CA PHE A 60 7.80 -5.51 8.50
C PHE A 60 6.47 -5.96 7.91
N ARG A 61 6.52 -6.87 6.94
CA ARG A 61 5.34 -7.32 6.19
C ARG A 61 5.49 -8.77 5.79
N GLY A 62 4.35 -9.41 5.57
CA GLY A 62 4.30 -10.71 4.94
C GLY A 62 2.88 -11.07 4.54
N PHE A 63 2.76 -12.02 3.61
CA PHE A 63 1.48 -12.58 3.20
C PHE A 63 1.62 -14.05 2.83
N LYS A 64 0.48 -14.73 2.75
CA LYS A 64 0.36 -16.09 2.24
C LYS A 64 -0.92 -16.20 1.43
N LYS A 65 -0.83 -16.77 0.22
CA LYS A 65 -1.98 -17.08 -0.63
C LYS A 65 -2.32 -18.57 -0.56
N SER A 66 -3.56 -18.91 -0.92
CA SER A 66 -4.00 -20.30 -1.06
C SER A 66 -3.25 -21.04 -2.18
N SER A 67 -2.68 -20.32 -3.14
CA SER A 67 -1.79 -20.86 -4.19
C SER A 67 -0.46 -21.41 -3.65
N GLY A 68 -0.13 -21.15 -2.38
CA GLY A 68 1.15 -21.53 -1.77
C GLY A 68 2.21 -20.42 -1.81
N GLU A 69 1.97 -19.33 -2.54
CA GLU A 69 2.84 -18.14 -2.54
C GLU A 69 2.90 -17.51 -1.14
N ASN A 70 4.10 -17.26 -0.63
CA ASN A 70 4.33 -16.56 0.62
C ASN A 70 5.54 -15.62 0.53
N VAL A 71 5.48 -14.51 1.25
CA VAL A 71 6.54 -13.51 1.31
C VAL A 71 6.66 -13.02 2.75
N VAL A 72 7.89 -12.80 3.22
CA VAL A 72 8.20 -12.13 4.48
C VAL A 72 9.38 -11.19 4.24
N GLU A 73 9.17 -9.90 4.47
CA GLU A 73 10.13 -8.84 4.12
C GLU A 73 10.10 -7.71 5.16
N MET A 74 11.16 -6.91 5.17
CA MET A 74 11.28 -5.74 6.03
C MET A 74 11.67 -4.50 5.22
N PHE A 75 12.76 -4.58 4.47
CA PHE A 75 13.27 -3.46 3.67
C PHE A 75 12.67 -3.45 2.27
N GLU A 76 12.90 -2.35 1.55
CA GLU A 76 12.64 -2.30 0.12
C GLU A 76 13.68 -3.17 -0.59
N GLN A 77 13.24 -4.10 -1.45
CA GLN A 77 14.17 -4.83 -2.30
C GLN A 77 14.64 -3.87 -3.40
N LYS A 78 15.83 -3.30 -3.23
CA LYS A 78 16.56 -2.64 -4.33
C LYS A 78 17.21 -3.73 -5.16
N GLU A 79 16.79 -3.87 -6.42
CA GLU A 79 17.57 -4.58 -7.44
C GLU A 79 18.96 -3.94 -7.62
#